data_AF-A0A7S2FU35-F1
#
_entry.id   AF-A0A7S2FU35-F1
#
_cell.length_a   1.000
_cell.length_b   1.000
_cell.length_c   1.000
_cell.angle_alpha   90.00
_cell.angle_beta   90.00
_cell.angle_gamma   90.00
#
_symmetry.space_group_name_H-M   'P 1'
#
loop_
_entity.id
_entity.type
_entity.pdbx_description
1 polymer ?
#
loop_
_entity_poly.entity_id
_entity_poly.type
_entity_poly.pdbx_seq_one_letter_code
_entity_poly.pdbx_strand_id
1 'polypeptide(L)'
;PFFFGRAAHARVLSGEEEAAYGWLTVNYFHGCVCADAAATFGSLDMGGESTEVAFIPEEPSIMAGMFPMHFGQLPGAIHLYTHSYMHFGLLSAFQRVTSALFRSGSKDRLEHPCLPRGLRWQVQEGVFGVSTN
;
A
#
# COMPACT_ATOMS: atom_id res chain seq x y z
N PRO A 1 6.18 -27.86 -17.88
CA PRO A 1 7.15 -26.85 -17.40
C PRO A 1 6.56 -25.42 -17.45
N PHE A 2 6.80 -24.59 -16.43
CA PHE A 2 6.38 -23.18 -16.41
C PHE A 2 7.27 -22.32 -17.31
N PHE A 3 6.69 -21.40 -18.08
CA PHE A 3 7.41 -20.59 -19.06
C PHE A 3 7.80 -19.21 -18.50
N PHE A 4 9.10 -19.01 -18.22
CA PHE A 4 9.69 -17.73 -17.82
C PHE A 4 10.69 -17.23 -18.88
N GLY A 5 10.18 -16.78 -20.03
CA GLY A 5 11.01 -16.37 -21.16
C GLY A 5 11.19 -14.86 -21.35
N ARG A 6 10.53 -14.01 -20.54
CA ARG A 6 10.55 -12.54 -20.68
C ARG A 6 10.85 -11.89 -19.34
N ALA A 7 11.61 -10.79 -19.35
CA ALA A 7 11.92 -10.02 -18.13
C ALA A 7 10.64 -9.51 -17.44
N ALA A 8 9.60 -9.18 -18.20
CA ALA A 8 8.31 -8.76 -17.64
C ALA A 8 7.61 -9.84 -16.78
N HIS A 9 8.01 -11.11 -16.87
CA HIS A 9 7.44 -12.18 -16.06
C HIS A 9 7.95 -12.17 -14.60
N ALA A 10 9.08 -11.50 -14.34
CA ALA A 10 9.65 -11.35 -13.00
C ALA A 10 10.32 -9.99 -12.86
N ARG A 11 9.62 -9.04 -12.22
CA ARG A 11 10.10 -7.68 -11.96
C ARG A 11 9.45 -7.14 -10.70
N VAL A 12 10.04 -6.08 -10.15
CA VAL A 12 9.41 -5.28 -9.09
C VAL A 12 8.29 -4.46 -9.72
N LEU A 13 7.13 -4.45 -9.07
CA LEU A 13 6.00 -3.60 -9.45
C LEU A 13 6.20 -2.21 -8.86
N SER A 14 5.69 -1.17 -9.53
CA SER A 14 5.51 0.12 -8.86
C SER A 14 4.34 0.04 -7.88
N GLY A 15 4.28 0.98 -6.92
CA GLY A 15 3.16 1.02 -5.98
C GLY A 15 1.83 1.35 -6.66
N GLU A 16 1.84 2.10 -7.76
CA GLU A 16 0.64 2.33 -8.59
C GLU A 16 0.15 1.05 -9.27
N GLU A 17 1.08 0.19 -9.72
CA GLU A 17 0.72 -1.12 -10.26
C GLU A 17 0.14 -2.03 -9.17
N GLU A 18 0.74 -2.04 -7.98
CA GLU A 18 0.20 -2.76 -6.81
C GLU A 18 -1.21 -2.28 -6.46
N ALA A 19 -1.43 -0.96 -6.40
CA ALA A 19 -2.74 -0.36 -6.16
C ALA A 19 -3.77 -0.76 -7.23
N ALA A 20 -3.41 -0.69 -8.51
CA ALA A 20 -4.28 -1.07 -9.62
C ALA A 20 -4.64 -2.56 -9.61
N TYR A 21 -3.68 -3.44 -9.29
CA TYR A 21 -3.94 -4.88 -9.17
C TYR A 21 -4.78 -5.22 -7.94
N GLY A 22 -4.62 -4.49 -6.84
CA GLY A 22 -5.51 -4.57 -5.67
C GLY A 22 -6.96 -4.21 -6.03
N TRP A 23 -7.15 -3.09 -6.73
CA TRP A 23 -8.46 -2.66 -7.22
C TRP A 23 -9.09 -3.70 -8.15
N LEU A 24 -8.31 -4.24 -9.09
CA LEU A 24 -8.78 -5.28 -10.01
C LEU A 24 -9.24 -6.51 -9.23
N THR A 25 -8.47 -6.93 -8.22
CA THR A 25 -8.77 -8.11 -7.41
C THR A 25 -10.10 -7.95 -6.68
N VAL A 26 -10.29 -6.83 -5.98
CA VAL A 26 -11.54 -6.53 -5.25
C VAL A 26 -12.73 -6.55 -6.22
N ASN A 27 -12.63 -5.79 -7.30
CA ASN A 27 -13.74 -5.67 -8.25
C ASN A 27 -14.01 -6.97 -9.01
N TYR A 28 -13.00 -7.80 -9.25
CA TYR A 28 -13.18 -9.10 -9.89
C TYR A 28 -14.00 -10.03 -9.00
N PHE A 29 -13.67 -10.09 -7.70
CA PHE A 29 -14.43 -10.90 -6.73
C PHE A 29 -15.87 -10.43 -6.56
N HIS A 30 -16.11 -9.13 -6.71
CA HIS A 30 -17.46 -8.55 -6.65
C HIS A 30 -18.21 -8.56 -8.00
N GLY A 31 -17.58 -9.02 -9.09
CA GLY A 31 -18.18 -9.04 -10.42
C GLY A 31 -18.36 -7.66 -11.06
N CYS A 32 -17.66 -6.63 -10.55
CA CYS A 32 -17.82 -5.23 -10.96
C CYS A 32 -16.92 -4.84 -12.15
N VAL A 33 -15.85 -5.60 -12.45
CA VAL A 33 -14.84 -5.21 -13.47
C VAL A 33 -15.43 -5.06 -14.88
N CYS A 34 -16.45 -5.87 -15.20
CA CYS A 34 -17.13 -5.86 -16.49
C CYS A 34 -18.58 -5.38 -16.39
N ALA A 35 -19.01 -4.94 -15.21
CA ALA A 35 -20.30 -4.31 -14.99
C ALA A 35 -20.19 -2.80 -15.26
N ASP A 36 -21.30 -2.07 -15.10
CA ASP A 36 -21.34 -0.62 -15.30
C ASP A 36 -20.21 0.07 -14.49
N ALA A 37 -19.37 0.87 -15.15
CA ALA A 37 -18.14 1.43 -14.57
C ALA A 37 -18.41 2.34 -13.35
N ALA A 38 -19.65 2.83 -13.22
CA ALA A 38 -20.13 3.62 -12.10
C ALA A 38 -20.35 2.80 -10.80
N ALA A 39 -20.23 1.46 -10.83
CA ALA A 39 -20.52 0.57 -9.70
C ALA A 39 -19.30 -0.25 -9.26
N THR A 40 -18.11 0.36 -9.22
CA THR A 40 -16.88 -0.29 -8.74
C THR A 40 -16.55 0.13 -7.32
N PHE A 41 -15.84 -0.73 -6.59
CA PHE A 41 -15.30 -0.42 -5.27
C PHE A 41 -13.92 0.21 -5.40
N GLY A 42 -13.63 1.20 -4.57
CA GLY A 42 -12.25 1.60 -4.31
C GLY A 42 -11.53 0.53 -3.49
N SER A 43 -10.20 0.48 -3.60
CA SER A 43 -9.34 -0.38 -2.80
C SER A 43 -8.35 0.44 -1.98
N LEU A 44 -8.14 0.00 -0.74
CA LEU A 44 -7.11 0.48 0.16
C LEU A 44 -6.30 -0.74 0.59
N ASP A 45 -4.99 -0.70 0.38
CA ASP A 45 -4.07 -1.73 0.84
C ASP A 45 -3.01 -1.09 1.74
N MET A 46 -2.73 -1.70 2.89
CA MET A 46 -1.72 -1.23 3.83
C MET A 46 -0.70 -2.34 4.05
N GLY A 47 0.42 -2.21 3.35
CA GLY A 47 1.56 -3.09 3.50
C GLY A 47 2.45 -2.73 4.69
N GLY A 48 3.66 -3.29 4.70
CA GLY A 48 4.69 -2.93 5.68
C GLY A 48 5.28 -1.54 5.40
N GLU A 49 5.66 -1.28 4.16
CA GLU A 49 6.37 -0.05 3.80
C GLU A 49 5.46 1.04 3.24
N SER A 50 4.43 0.67 2.49
CA SER A 50 3.57 1.60 1.76
C SER A 50 2.08 1.41 2.08
N THR A 51 1.29 2.35 1.60
CA THR A 51 -0.17 2.25 1.60
C THR A 51 -0.67 2.72 0.25
N GLU A 52 -1.49 1.89 -0.38
CA GLU A 52 -1.95 2.01 -1.73
C GLU A 52 -3.43 2.40 -1.73
N VAL A 53 -3.77 3.32 -2.62
CA VAL A 53 -5.15 3.77 -2.85
C VAL A 53 -5.45 3.64 -4.32
N ALA A 54 -6.57 3.02 -4.68
CA ALA A 54 -7.05 2.99 -6.06
C ALA A 54 -8.57 3.04 -6.17
N PHE A 55 -9.10 3.89 -7.06
CA PHE A 55 -10.53 4.01 -7.34
C PHE A 55 -10.78 4.73 -8.68
N ILE A 56 -12.01 4.65 -9.21
CA ILE A 56 -12.42 5.48 -10.36
C ILE A 56 -12.91 6.84 -9.83
N PRO A 57 -12.26 7.97 -10.16
CA PRO A 57 -12.68 9.28 -9.70
C PRO A 57 -13.98 9.74 -10.39
N GLU A 58 -14.84 10.45 -9.66
CA GLU A 58 -16.07 11.02 -10.22
C GLU A 58 -15.81 12.15 -11.22
N GLU A 59 -14.76 12.96 -10.96
CA GLU A 59 -14.36 14.04 -11.85
C GLU A 59 -13.05 13.73 -12.59
N PRO A 60 -12.99 13.91 -13.93
CA PRO A 60 -11.77 13.73 -14.72
C PRO A 60 -10.65 14.75 -14.42
N SER A 61 -10.91 15.73 -13.56
CA SER A 61 -10.00 16.83 -13.24
C SER A 61 -8.77 16.37 -12.44
N ILE A 62 -8.79 15.17 -11.87
CA ILE A 62 -7.65 14.54 -11.20
C ILE A 62 -6.71 13.93 -12.25
N MET A 63 -6.01 14.78 -13.01
CA MET A 63 -4.98 14.32 -13.95
C MET A 63 -3.74 13.76 -13.23
N ALA A 64 -3.48 14.19 -12.00
CA ALA A 64 -2.38 13.69 -11.18
C ALA A 64 -2.75 12.34 -10.54
N GLY A 65 -2.01 11.29 -10.86
CA GLY A 65 -2.28 9.93 -10.36
C GLY A 65 -3.22 9.11 -11.23
N MET A 66 -3.48 9.54 -12.48
CA MET A 66 -4.26 8.74 -13.42
C MET A 66 -3.44 7.54 -13.94
N PHE A 67 -3.96 6.33 -13.75
CA PHE A 67 -3.38 5.07 -14.21
C PHE A 67 -4.32 4.38 -15.20
N PRO A 68 -3.98 4.35 -16.51
CA PRO A 68 -4.83 3.72 -17.51
C PRO A 68 -4.66 2.20 -17.49
N MET A 69 -5.71 1.49 -17.08
CA MET A 69 -5.74 0.03 -17.06
C MET A 69 -6.50 -0.52 -18.27
N HIS A 70 -5.85 -1.38 -19.05
CA HIS A 70 -6.50 -2.12 -20.14
C HIS A 70 -6.80 -3.54 -19.66
N PHE A 71 -8.09 -3.92 -19.65
CA PHE A 71 -8.52 -5.21 -19.13
C PHE A 71 -9.37 -5.98 -20.15
N GLY A 72 -8.88 -7.16 -20.55
CA GLY A 72 -9.61 -8.08 -21.43
C GLY A 72 -9.98 -7.46 -22.78
N GLN A 73 -11.27 -7.54 -23.13
CA GLN A 73 -11.84 -7.01 -24.37
C GLN A 73 -12.69 -5.74 -24.14
N LEU A 74 -12.55 -5.07 -22.99
CA LEU A 74 -13.31 -3.85 -22.73
C LEU A 74 -12.96 -2.77 -23.76
N PRO A 75 -13.95 -2.04 -24.31
CA PRO A 75 -13.70 -0.97 -25.25
C PRO A 75 -13.13 0.25 -24.52
N GLY A 76 -11.80 0.33 -24.46
CA GLY A 76 -11.06 1.46 -23.87
C GLY A 76 -10.36 1.13 -22.55
N ALA A 77 -9.67 2.11 -22.00
CA ALA A 77 -9.00 2.01 -20.71
C ALA A 77 -9.95 2.37 -19.57
N ILE A 78 -9.83 1.66 -18.46
CA ILE A 78 -10.37 2.10 -17.17
C ILE A 78 -9.35 3.08 -16.57
N HIS A 79 -9.78 4.31 -16.35
CA HIS A 79 -8.93 5.34 -15.76
C HIS A 79 -9.07 5.32 -14.24
N LEU A 80 -8.08 4.74 -13.57
CA LEU A 80 -8.01 4.70 -12.11
C LEU A 80 -7.25 5.93 -11.62
N TYR A 81 -7.70 6.52 -10.51
CA TYR A 81 -6.76 7.19 -9.62
C TYR A 81 -5.99 6.11 -8.88
N THR A 82 -4.66 6.18 -8.89
CA THR A 82 -3.79 5.31 -8.09
C THR A 82 -2.73 6.15 -7.39
N HIS A 83 -2.46 5.84 -6.14
CA HIS A 83 -1.35 6.45 -5.42
C HIS A 83 -0.75 5.47 -4.42
N SER A 84 0.57 5.41 -4.35
CA SER A 84 1.30 4.69 -3.29
C SER A 84 2.00 5.68 -2.36
N TYR A 85 1.60 5.65 -1.09
CA TYR A 85 2.21 6.45 -0.04
C TYR A 85 3.36 5.68 0.59
N MET A 86 4.54 5.79 -0.02
CA MET A 86 5.77 5.22 0.55
C MET A 86 6.02 5.75 1.97
N HIS A 87 6.43 4.85 2.85
CA HIS A 87 6.64 5.08 4.30
C HIS A 87 5.38 5.31 5.14
N PHE A 88 4.19 5.08 4.57
CA PHE A 88 2.92 5.09 5.31
C PHE A 88 2.38 3.69 5.57
N GLY A 89 3.08 2.63 5.14
CA GLY A 89 2.79 1.27 5.59
C GLY A 89 3.03 1.10 7.09
N LEU A 90 2.44 0.05 7.65
CA LEU A 90 2.39 -0.19 9.09
C LEU A 90 3.78 -0.20 9.75
N LEU A 91 4.73 -0.89 9.11
CA LEU A 91 6.10 -1.05 9.58
C LEU A 91 6.80 0.32 9.56
N SER A 92 6.93 0.91 8.38
CA SER A 92 7.61 2.20 8.17
C SER A 92 7.01 3.33 9.03
N ALA A 93 5.67 3.40 9.12
CA ALA A 93 4.98 4.40 9.92
C ALA A 93 5.31 4.24 11.41
N PHE A 94 5.26 3.01 11.94
CA PHE A 94 5.62 2.74 13.33
C PHE A 94 7.09 3.04 13.61
N GLN A 95 7.99 2.71 12.68
CA GLN A 95 9.41 3.04 12.75
C GLN A 95 9.63 4.56 12.85
N ARG A 96 8.95 5.33 12.00
CA ARG A 96 9.05 6.80 11.96
C ARG A 96 8.56 7.42 13.26
N VAL A 97 7.42 6.97 13.78
CA VAL A 97 6.87 7.42 15.06
C VAL A 97 7.84 7.08 16.20
N THR A 98 8.32 5.83 16.27
CA THR A 98 9.28 5.39 17.29
C THR A 98 10.56 6.21 17.24
N SER A 99 11.10 6.47 16.04
CA SER A 99 12.33 7.27 15.84
C SER A 99 12.12 8.74 16.19
N ALA A 100 10.93 9.30 15.93
CA ALA A 100 10.58 10.65 16.35
C ALA A 100 10.52 10.74 17.88
N LEU A 101 9.85 9.78 18.54
CA LEU A 101 9.76 9.72 20.00
C LEU A 101 11.14 9.58 20.64
N PHE A 102 12.00 8.71 20.10
CA PHE A 102 13.37 8.51 20.59
C PHE A 102 14.21 9.78 20.50
N ARG A 103 14.07 10.57 19.42
CA ARG A 103 14.77 11.86 19.27
C ARG A 103 14.27 12.94 20.23
N SER A 104 13.01 12.89 20.65
CA SER A 104 12.42 13.86 21.59
C SER A 104 12.56 13.48 23.07
N GLY A 105 12.86 12.22 23.37
CA GLY A 105 12.79 11.65 24.71
C GLY A 105 14.15 11.36 25.36
N SER A 106 14.10 10.71 26.53
CA SER A 106 15.29 10.14 27.16
C SER A 106 15.73 8.87 26.43
N LYS A 107 17.04 8.69 26.24
CA LYS A 107 17.62 7.51 25.57
C LYS A 107 17.49 6.21 26.37
N ASP A 108 17.26 6.31 27.67
CA ASP A 108 17.28 5.14 28.58
C ASP A 108 15.92 4.43 28.66
N ARG A 109 14.81 5.14 28.42
CA ARG A 109 13.46 4.58 28.44
C ARG A 109 12.53 5.34 27.51
N LEU A 110 12.05 4.66 26.47
CA LEU A 110 11.04 5.16 25.56
C LEU A 110 9.64 4.72 26.00
N GLU A 111 8.77 5.67 26.34
CA GLU A 111 7.35 5.39 26.56
C GLU A 111 6.59 5.61 25.25
N HIS A 112 6.12 4.52 24.63
CA HIS A 112 5.40 4.59 23.35
C HIS A 112 3.88 4.65 23.60
N PRO A 113 3.19 5.78 23.31
CA PRO A 113 1.77 5.95 23.66
C PRO A 113 0.83 5.01 22.90
N CYS A 114 1.25 4.51 21.74
CA CYS A 114 0.47 3.56 20.94
C CYS A 114 0.71 2.09 21.29
N LEU A 115 1.59 1.78 22.25
CA LEU A 115 1.83 0.40 22.68
C LEU A 115 0.98 0.03 23.90
N PRO A 116 0.62 -1.26 24.08
CA PRO A 116 -0.09 -1.72 25.26
C PRO A 116 0.64 -1.39 26.56
N ARG A 117 -0.13 -1.06 27.60
CA ARG A 117 0.42 -0.78 28.94
C ARG A 117 1.13 -2.02 29.50
N GLY A 118 2.31 -1.81 30.09
CA GLY A 118 3.12 -2.87 30.70
C GLY A 118 4.00 -3.64 29.71
N LEU A 119 3.84 -3.42 28.40
CA LEU A 119 4.73 -3.99 27.41
C LEU A 119 6.14 -3.41 27.58
N ARG A 120 7.14 -4.29 27.70
CA ARG A 120 8.56 -3.94 27.67
C ARG A 120 9.17 -4.55 26.42
N TRP A 121 9.82 -3.73 25.61
CA TRP A 121 10.50 -4.14 24.39
C TRP A 121 11.80 -3.33 24.27
N GLN A 122 12.89 -4.01 23.93
CA GLN A 122 14.17 -3.41 23.55
C GLN A 122 14.15 -2.88 22.10
N VAL A 123 14.20 -1.56 21.94
CA VAL A 123 14.35 -0.90 20.64
C VAL A 123 15.83 -0.68 20.35
N GLN A 124 16.29 -1.05 19.15
CA GLN A 124 17.62 -0.71 18.64
C GLN A 124 17.45 0.28 17.47
N GLU A 125 18.37 1.23 17.35
CA GLU A 125 18.36 2.19 16.24
C GLU A 125 18.53 1.45 14.90
N GLY A 126 17.60 1.66 13.96
CA GLY A 126 17.64 1.05 12.62
C GLY A 126 17.16 -0.41 12.52
N VAL A 127 16.79 -1.07 13.63
CA VAL A 127 16.30 -2.47 13.63
C VAL A 127 14.85 -2.53 14.08
N PHE A 128 14.00 -3.18 13.29
CA PHE A 128 12.65 -3.54 13.72
C PHE A 128 12.69 -4.78 14.61
N GLY A 129 11.96 -4.74 15.72
CA GLY A 129 11.47 -5.94 16.39
C GLY A 129 12.46 -6.67 17.30
N VAL A 130 12.17 -6.56 18.60
CA VAL A 130 12.33 -7.54 19.69
C VAL A 130 13.55 -8.47 19.67
N SER A 131 14.54 -8.14 20.50
CA SER A 131 15.29 -9.16 21.25
C SER A 131 14.43 -9.58 22.45
N THR A 132 13.84 -10.77 22.40
CA THR A 132 13.34 -11.44 23.61
C THR A 132 14.54 -12.10 24.26
N ASN A 133 14.84 -11.78 25.52
CA ASN A 133 15.63 -12.68 26.35
C ASN A 133 14.88 -14.00 26.55
#